data_AF-A0A7S2DFU8-F1
#
_entry.id   AF-A0A7S2DFU8-F1
#
_cell.length_a   1.000
_cell.length_b   1.000
_cell.length_c   1.000
_cell.angle_alpha   90.00
_cell.angle_beta   90.00
_cell.angle_gamma   90.00
#
_symmetry.space_group_name_H-M   'P 1'
#
loop_
_entity.id
_entity.type
_entity.pdbx_description
1 polymer ?
#
loop_
_entity_poly.entity_id
_entity_poly.type
_entity_poly.pdbx_seq_one_letter_code
_entity_poly.pdbx_strand_id
1 'polypeptide(L)'
;PGTYPIAATLQTRLDELQVVSFTFKPLLEYTRPSANDPLVFIVRAPAGYVIASGGGVFDSSSVTEDIYGNIIADMAPMTSYTRDLTDSRVEVVMPDLEAFVTRLDYRVSLNVQSPQAHAERTDRRLWVIEVTDTLAIGQGEPPAFKD
;
A
#
# COMPACT_ATOMS: atom_id res chain seq x y z
N PRO A 1 2.12 -13.59 4.47
CA PRO A 1 2.39 -12.72 3.29
C PRO A 1 1.26 -12.79 2.26
N GLY A 2 0.37 -11.81 2.26
CA GLY A 2 -0.61 -11.65 1.18
C GLY A 2 0.01 -10.79 0.08
N THR A 3 0.12 -11.33 -1.13
CA THR A 3 0.53 -10.56 -2.32
C THR A 3 -0.73 -10.22 -3.10
N TYR A 4 -1.01 -8.92 -3.27
CA TYR A 4 -2.17 -8.45 -4.01
C TYR A 4 -1.71 -7.88 -5.37
N PRO A 5 -1.76 -8.67 -6.45
CA PRO A 5 -1.49 -8.15 -7.79
C PRO A 5 -2.63 -7.20 -8.19
N ILE A 6 -2.31 -5.92 -8.37
CA ILE A 6 -3.27 -4.96 -8.92
C ILE A 6 -2.90 -4.72 -10.38
N ALA A 7 -3.73 -5.25 -11.29
CA ALA A 7 -3.67 -4.92 -12.69
C ALA A 7 -4.25 -3.51 -12.88
N ALA A 8 -3.38 -2.51 -12.99
CA ALA A 8 -3.76 -1.15 -13.32
C ALA A 8 -3.32 -0.84 -14.75
N THR A 9 -4.25 -0.82 -15.71
CA THR A 9 -4.03 -0.15 -16.99
C THR A 9 -4.13 1.36 -16.77
N LEU A 10 -3.07 1.95 -16.22
CA LEU A 10 -2.94 3.39 -16.12
C LEU A 10 -2.49 3.93 -17.49
N GLN A 11 -3.39 4.59 -18.24
CA GLN A 11 -2.98 5.43 -19.36
C GLN A 11 -2.37 6.72 -18.80
N THR A 12 -1.07 6.68 -18.52
CA THR A 12 -0.30 7.84 -18.03
C THR A 12 0.39 8.51 -19.21
N ARG A 13 0.74 9.79 -19.15
CA ARG A 13 1.72 10.34 -20.11
C ARG A 13 3.09 9.77 -19.79
N LEU A 14 4.01 9.79 -20.76
CA LEU A 14 5.39 9.33 -20.55
C LEU A 14 6.16 10.39 -19.77
N ASP A 15 7.10 9.94 -18.95
CA ASP A 15 8.00 10.78 -18.16
C ASP A 15 7.27 11.89 -17.38
N GLU A 16 6.18 11.54 -16.70
CA GLU A 16 5.38 12.46 -15.88
C GLU A 16 5.29 11.97 -14.44
N LEU A 17 5.49 12.91 -13.50
CA LEU A 17 5.25 12.69 -12.08
C LEU A 17 3.75 12.72 -11.82
N GLN A 18 3.24 11.66 -11.20
CA GLN A 18 1.82 11.46 -10.95
C GLN A 18 1.58 10.83 -9.59
N VAL A 19 0.37 11.00 -9.07
CA VAL A 19 -0.08 10.27 -7.90
C VAL A 19 -0.76 8.98 -8.36
N VAL A 20 -0.29 7.84 -7.85
CA VAL A 20 -0.94 6.55 -8.05
C VAL A 20 -1.50 6.09 -6.71
N SER A 21 -2.80 5.76 -6.70
CA SER A 21 -3.49 5.27 -5.51
C SER A 21 -4.06 3.89 -5.76
N PHE A 22 -3.86 3.00 -4.78
CA PHE A 22 -4.35 1.64 -4.80
C PHE A 22 -5.27 1.43 -3.62
N THR A 23 -6.51 0.99 -3.87
CA THR A 23 -7.44 0.56 -2.82
C THR A 23 -7.59 -0.96 -2.86
N PHE A 24 -7.49 -1.61 -1.71
CA PHE A 24 -7.58 -3.06 -1.58
C PHE A 24 -8.16 -3.45 -0.21
N LYS A 25 -8.70 -4.67 -0.14
CA LYS A 25 -9.07 -5.32 1.12
C LYS A 25 -8.09 -6.47 1.40
N PRO A 26 -7.60 -6.61 2.64
CA PRO A 26 -6.86 -7.79 3.03
C PRO A 26 -7.74 -9.03 2.88
N LEU A 27 -7.19 -10.12 2.34
CA LEU A 27 -7.86 -11.43 2.26
C LEU A 27 -7.91 -12.14 3.61
N LEU A 28 -6.93 -11.86 4.48
CA LEU A 28 -6.81 -12.42 5.81
C LEU A 28 -6.46 -11.30 6.79
N GLU A 29 -6.88 -11.46 8.05
CA GLU A 29 -6.45 -10.56 9.11
C GLU A 29 -4.95 -10.77 9.39
N TYR A 30 -4.23 -9.67 9.62
CA TYR A 30 -2.80 -9.71 9.91
C TYR A 30 -2.47 -8.81 11.08
N THR A 31 -2.30 -9.43 12.25
CA THR A 31 -2.00 -8.75 13.51
C THR A 31 -0.50 -8.63 13.72
N ARG A 32 -0.04 -7.48 14.20
CA ARG A 32 1.38 -7.29 14.51
C ARG A 32 1.88 -8.31 15.54
N PRO A 33 3.08 -8.88 15.39
CA PRO A 33 3.62 -9.86 16.34
C PRO A 33 3.80 -9.30 17.75
N SER A 34 4.25 -8.05 17.84
CA SER A 34 4.45 -7.34 19.10
C SER A 34 4.33 -5.82 18.89
N ALA A 35 4.25 -5.06 19.98
CA ALA A 35 4.24 -3.59 19.90
C ALA A 35 5.54 -3.01 19.33
N ASN A 36 6.65 -3.75 19.38
CA ASN A 36 7.95 -3.34 18.83
C ASN A 36 8.11 -3.73 17.36
N ASP A 37 7.17 -4.50 16.81
CA ASP A 37 7.21 -5.02 15.45
C ASP A 37 6.02 -4.47 14.65
N PRO A 38 6.02 -3.17 14.30
CA PRO A 38 4.88 -2.55 13.63
C PRO A 38 4.62 -3.16 12.25
N LEU A 39 3.37 -3.02 11.81
CA LEU A 39 2.93 -3.45 10.49
C LEU A 39 3.54 -2.57 9.39
N VAL A 40 3.75 -3.16 8.22
CA VAL A 40 4.39 -2.52 7.07
C VAL A 40 3.63 -2.85 5.79
N PHE A 41 3.40 -1.81 4.98
CA PHE A 41 3.09 -1.95 3.57
C PHE A 41 4.36 -1.91 2.74
N ILE A 42 4.56 -2.90 1.88
CA ILE A 42 5.61 -2.86 0.88
C ILE A 42 4.96 -2.75 -0.49
N VAL A 43 5.20 -1.63 -1.17
CA VAL A 43 4.75 -1.43 -2.54
C VAL A 43 5.93 -1.58 -3.48
N ARG A 44 5.76 -2.41 -4.51
CA ARG A 44 6.76 -2.60 -5.57
C ARG A 44 6.20 -2.13 -6.90
N ALA A 45 6.95 -1.23 -7.52
CA ALA A 45 6.62 -0.70 -8.83
C ALA A 45 7.00 -1.70 -9.93
N PRO A 46 6.20 -1.78 -10.99
CA PRO A 46 6.63 -2.44 -12.21
C PRO A 46 7.84 -1.72 -12.81
N ALA A 47 8.69 -2.46 -13.52
CA ALA A 47 9.85 -1.89 -14.17
C ALA A 47 9.47 -0.71 -15.10
N GLY A 48 10.35 0.30 -15.17
CA GLY A 48 10.13 1.55 -15.89
C GLY A 48 9.44 2.64 -15.08
N TYR A 49 8.71 2.31 -14.01
CA TYR A 49 8.20 3.30 -13.07
C TYR A 49 9.22 3.57 -11.98
N VAL A 50 9.28 4.81 -11.51
CA VAL A 50 10.15 5.22 -10.39
C VAL A 50 9.28 5.77 -9.26
N ILE A 51 9.35 5.19 -8.07
CA ILE A 51 8.68 5.70 -6.87
C ILE A 51 9.51 6.87 -6.35
N ALA A 52 9.00 8.09 -6.56
CA ALA A 52 9.68 9.31 -6.14
C ALA A 52 9.55 9.55 -4.62
N SER A 53 8.39 9.19 -4.05
CA SER A 53 8.17 9.24 -2.60
C SER A 53 6.96 8.40 -2.18
N GLY A 54 7.00 7.95 -0.92
CA GLY A 54 5.81 7.45 -0.23
C GLY A 54 4.77 8.56 -0.10
N GLY A 55 3.50 8.26 -0.39
CA GLY A 55 2.38 9.15 -0.10
C GLY A 55 1.62 8.71 1.14
N GLY A 56 0.35 9.10 1.22
CA GLY A 56 -0.50 8.81 2.37
C GLY A 56 -1.08 7.40 2.37
N VAL A 57 -1.31 6.87 3.57
CA VAL A 57 -2.07 5.65 3.82
C VAL A 57 -3.40 6.02 4.45
N PHE A 58 -4.47 5.34 4.05
CA PHE A 58 -5.83 5.59 4.51
C PHE A 58 -6.55 4.27 4.77
N ASP A 59 -7.54 4.28 5.66
CA ASP A 59 -8.49 3.17 5.80
C ASP A 59 -9.93 3.66 5.89
N SER A 60 -10.86 2.74 5.72
CA SER A 60 -12.30 2.99 5.83
C SER A 60 -12.83 2.79 7.26
N SER A 61 -12.00 2.93 8.30
CA SER A 61 -12.44 2.70 9.69
C SER A 61 -13.27 3.86 10.24
N SER A 62 -13.04 5.07 9.71
CA SER A 62 -13.73 6.27 10.16
C SER A 62 -15.14 6.33 9.57
N VAL A 63 -16.11 6.59 10.46
CA VAL A 63 -17.49 6.85 10.10
C VAL A 63 -17.88 8.24 10.56
N THR A 64 -18.55 8.99 9.69
CA THR A 64 -19.12 10.29 9.98
C THR A 64 -20.62 10.25 9.73
N GLU A 65 -21.38 11.08 10.42
CA GLU A 65 -22.82 11.23 10.19
C GLU A 65 -23.04 12.48 9.32
N ASP A 66 -23.79 12.34 8.22
CA ASP A 66 -24.14 13.49 7.38
C ASP A 66 -25.26 14.34 8.00
N ILE A 67 -25.59 15.45 7.34
CA ILE A 67 -26.65 16.38 7.79
C ILE A 67 -28.06 15.77 7.79
N TYR A 68 -28.24 14.57 7.24
CA TYR A 68 -29.50 13.84 7.18
C TYR A 68 -29.53 12.65 8.15
N GLY A 69 -28.46 12.43 8.93
CA GLY A 69 -28.35 11.34 9.88
C GLY A 69 -27.84 10.02 9.28
N ASN A 70 -27.30 10.03 8.05
CA ASN A 70 -26.74 8.82 7.44
C ASN A 70 -25.29 8.61 7.89
N ILE A 71 -24.95 7.38 8.27
CA ILE A 71 -23.57 6.99 8.55
C ILE A 71 -22.83 6.78 7.23
N ILE A 72 -21.79 7.57 7.00
CA ILE A 72 -20.89 7.50 5.84
C ILE A 72 -19.53 7.00 6.33
N ALA A 73 -19.06 5.88 5.78
CA ALA A 73 -17.68 5.46 5.94
C ALA A 73 -16.79 6.23 4.96
N ASP A 74 -15.73 6.87 5.47
CA ASP A 74 -14.78 7.64 4.65
C ASP A 74 -13.35 7.09 4.81
N MET A 75 -12.52 7.36 3.82
CA MET A 75 -11.10 7.04 3.82
C MET A 75 -10.34 8.04 4.68
N ALA A 76 -10.14 7.70 5.95
CA ALA A 76 -9.40 8.54 6.88
C ALA A 76 -7.89 8.30 6.79
N PRO A 77 -7.06 9.35 6.89
CA PRO A 77 -5.62 9.21 6.88
C PRO A 77 -5.15 8.46 8.13
N MET A 78 -4.18 7.58 7.94
CA MET A 78 -3.54 6.80 8.99
C MET A 78 -2.14 7.34 9.29
N THR A 79 -1.72 7.28 10.56
CA THR A 79 -0.33 7.54 10.93
C THR A 79 0.59 6.55 10.22
N SER A 80 1.57 7.08 9.47
CA SER A 80 2.53 6.27 8.74
C SER A 80 3.83 7.02 8.46
N TYR A 81 4.92 6.31 8.20
CA TYR A 81 6.17 6.89 7.72
C TYR A 81 6.91 5.94 6.76
N THR A 82 7.70 6.51 5.85
CA THR A 82 8.56 5.72 4.96
C THR A 82 9.82 5.27 5.70
N ARG A 83 10.04 3.96 5.78
CA ARG A 83 11.26 3.37 6.38
C ARG A 83 12.38 3.22 5.36
N ASP A 84 12.04 2.75 4.17
CA ASP A 84 12.97 2.50 3.08
C ASP A 84 12.33 2.89 1.74
N LEU A 85 13.14 3.44 0.84
CA LEU A 85 12.71 3.89 -0.48
C LEU A 85 13.84 3.67 -1.50
N THR A 86 13.47 2.97 -2.56
CA THR A 86 14.26 2.81 -3.78
C THR A 86 13.36 3.13 -4.97
N ASP A 87 13.95 3.25 -6.16
CA ASP A 87 13.22 3.53 -7.40
C ASP A 87 12.04 2.58 -7.63
N SER A 88 12.14 1.31 -7.22
CA SER A 88 11.10 0.31 -7.51
C SER A 88 10.38 -0.22 -6.27
N ARG A 89 10.71 0.28 -5.08
CA ARG A 89 10.18 -0.27 -3.82
C ARG A 89 10.13 0.77 -2.73
N VAL A 90 9.02 0.79 -2.00
CA VAL A 90 8.84 1.59 -0.79
C VAL A 90 8.30 0.73 0.35
N GLU A 91 8.86 0.91 1.54
CA GLU A 91 8.34 0.37 2.80
C GLU A 91 7.69 1.48 3.61
N VAL A 92 6.39 1.34 3.89
CA VAL A 92 5.61 2.29 4.70
C VAL A 92 5.20 1.61 6.00
N VAL A 93 5.71 2.13 7.12
CA VAL A 93 5.45 1.60 8.45
C VAL A 93 4.18 2.23 9.02
N MET A 94 3.35 1.40 9.64
CA MET A 94 2.10 1.75 10.32
C MET A 94 2.29 1.58 11.84
N PRO A 95 2.86 2.57 12.55
CA PRO A 95 3.28 2.40 13.96
C PRO A 95 2.13 2.10 14.90
N ASP A 96 0.97 2.71 14.66
CA ASP A 96 -0.19 2.65 15.55
C ASP A 96 -1.19 1.55 15.16
N LEU A 97 -0.98 0.89 14.01
CA LEU A 97 -1.91 -0.12 13.52
C LEU A 97 -1.65 -1.48 14.19
N GLU A 98 -2.66 -2.00 14.88
CA GLU A 98 -2.55 -3.30 15.55
C GLU A 98 -2.75 -4.46 14.59
N ALA A 99 -3.67 -4.33 13.64
CA ALA A 99 -4.00 -5.37 12.68
C ALA A 99 -4.51 -4.78 11.36
N PHE A 100 -4.14 -5.44 10.25
CA PHE A 100 -4.92 -5.33 9.02
C PHE A 100 -6.15 -6.21 9.15
N VAL A 101 -7.34 -5.64 8.95
CA VAL A 101 -8.61 -6.36 9.11
C VAL A 101 -9.33 -6.48 7.77
N THR A 102 -9.96 -7.62 7.52
CA THR A 102 -10.57 -7.96 6.21
C THR A 102 -11.82 -7.14 5.88
N ARG A 103 -12.45 -6.55 6.89
CA ARG A 103 -13.68 -5.75 6.75
C ARG A 103 -13.44 -4.30 6.31
N LEU A 104 -12.19 -3.83 6.34
CA LEU A 104 -11.84 -2.47 5.97
C LEU A 104 -11.21 -2.42 4.58
N ASP A 105 -11.50 -1.34 3.85
CA ASP A 105 -10.74 -0.96 2.69
C ASP A 105 -9.52 -0.14 3.14
N TYR A 106 -8.36 -0.46 2.57
CA TYR A 106 -7.13 0.31 2.75
C TYR A 106 -6.76 0.98 1.45
N ARG A 107 -6.18 2.18 1.52
CA ARG A 107 -5.64 2.88 0.37
C ARG A 107 -4.20 3.30 0.63
N VAL A 108 -3.32 3.00 -0.32
CA VAL A 108 -1.96 3.54 -0.35
C VAL A 108 -1.84 4.44 -1.58
N SER A 109 -1.31 5.63 -1.39
CA SER A 109 -1.02 6.59 -2.46
C SER A 109 0.48 6.83 -2.54
N LEU A 110 1.03 6.96 -3.74
CA LEU A 110 2.46 7.18 -3.98
C LEU A 110 2.66 8.25 -5.06
N ASN A 111 3.75 9.00 -4.96
CA ASN A 111 4.22 9.81 -6.07
C ASN A 111 5.15 8.98 -6.94
N VAL A 112 4.83 8.86 -8.22
CA VAL A 112 5.49 7.95 -9.15
C VAL A 112 5.79 8.67 -10.44
N GLN A 113 7.02 8.56 -10.93
CA GLN A 113 7.39 8.94 -12.29
C GLN A 113 6.99 7.81 -13.24
N SER A 114 6.23 8.12 -14.28
CA SER A 114 5.87 7.16 -15.32
C SER A 114 7.07 6.81 -16.22
N PRO A 115 7.01 5.67 -16.94
CA PRO A 115 8.09 5.28 -17.85
C PRO A 115 8.37 6.33 -18.92
N GLN A 116 9.62 6.39 -19.38
CA GLN A 116 10.08 7.36 -20.37
C GLN A 116 9.73 6.93 -21.79
N ALA A 117 9.62 5.62 -22.04
CA ALA A 117 9.29 5.08 -23.36
C ALA A 117 8.12 4.09 -23.33
N HIS A 118 7.36 4.03 -24.42
CA HIS A 118 6.29 3.04 -24.58
C HIS A 118 6.79 1.59 -24.51
N ALA A 119 8.02 1.32 -24.95
CA ALA A 119 8.63 -0.01 -24.87
C ALA A 119 8.81 -0.51 -23.42
N GLU A 120 8.86 0.40 -22.46
CA GLU A 120 8.96 0.09 -21.03
C GLU A 120 7.59 -0.25 -20.42
N ARG A 121 6.49 0.09 -21.12
CA ARG A 121 5.12 -0.26 -20.74
C ARG A 121 4.77 -1.62 -21.32
N THR A 122 5.02 -2.68 -20.56
CA THR A 122 4.58 -4.03 -20.94
C THR A 122 3.27 -4.37 -20.24
N ASP A 123 2.38 -5.06 -20.93
CA ASP A 123 1.07 -5.58 -20.47
C ASP A 123 1.14 -6.56 -19.28
N ARG A 124 2.32 -7.12 -18.99
CA ARG A 124 2.55 -8.11 -17.91
C ARG A 124 3.14 -7.54 -16.61
N ARG A 125 3.16 -6.22 -16.45
CA ARG A 125 3.81 -5.54 -15.32
C ARG A 125 2.78 -5.13 -14.27
N LEU A 126 2.82 -5.79 -13.11
CA LEU A 126 1.86 -5.58 -12.01
C LEU A 126 2.50 -4.77 -10.90
N TRP A 127 1.73 -3.82 -10.36
CA TRP A 127 2.02 -3.27 -9.05
C TRP A 127 1.75 -4.34 -8.01
N VAL A 128 2.67 -4.48 -7.06
CA VAL A 128 2.55 -5.44 -5.96
C VAL A 128 2.44 -4.70 -4.66
N ILE A 129 1.36 -4.96 -3.92
CA ILE A 129 1.23 -4.56 -2.52
C ILE A 129 1.38 -5.81 -1.67
N GLU A 130 2.28 -5.72 -0.71
CA GLU A 130 2.49 -6.73 0.32
C GLU A 130 2.19 -6.12 1.68
N VAL A 131 1.52 -6.93 2.51
CA VAL A 131 1.24 -6.66 3.91
C VAL A 131 2.12 -7.58 4.77
N THR A 132 2.88 -6.97 5.68
CA THR A 132 3.85 -7.67 6.55
C THR A 132 4.11 -6.86 7.83
N ASP A 133 5.17 -7.19 8.57
CA ASP A 133 5.67 -6.45 9.73
C ASP A 133 7.21 -6.32 9.70
N THR A 134 7.76 -5.50 10.58
CA THR A 134 9.20 -5.24 10.63
C THR A 134 10.05 -6.43 11.07
N LEU A 135 9.50 -7.37 11.85
CA LEU A 135 10.19 -8.58 12.29
C LEU A 135 10.45 -9.51 11.09
N ALA A 136 9.42 -9.76 10.29
CA ALA A 136 9.51 -10.56 9.08
C ALA A 136 10.51 -9.98 8.07
N ILE A 137 10.50 -8.65 7.87
CA ILE A 137 11.47 -7.96 7.02
C ILE A 137 12.91 -8.15 7.55
N GLY A 138 13.12 -8.01 8.85
CA GLY A 138 14.44 -8.12 9.49
C GLY A 138 15.04 -9.53 9.44
N GLN A 139 14.22 -10.56 9.35
CA GLN A 139 14.66 -11.96 9.29
C GLN A 139 14.80 -12.51 7.85
N GLY A 140 14.35 -11.76 6.83
CA GLY A 140 14.28 -12.25 5.46
C GLY A 140 13.28 -13.39 5.26
N GLU A 141 12.46 -13.69 6.26
CA GLU A 141 11.45 -14.75 6.19
C GLU A 141 10.06 -14.17 5.84
N PRO A 142 9.27 -14.91 5.03
CA PRO A 142 7.88 -14.53 4.79
C PRO A 142 7.06 -14.60 6.09
N PRO A 143 6.12 -13.65 6.33
CA PRO A 143 5.36 -13.59 7.58
C PRO A 143 4.50 -14.83 7.88
N ALA A 144 4.35 -15.18 9.16
CA ALA A 144 3.50 -16.30 9.60
C ALA A 144 2.02 -15.88 9.57
N PHE A 145 1.19 -16.60 8.82
CA PHE A 145 -0.26 -16.46 8.87
C PHE A 145 -0.83 -17.36 9.98
N LYS A 146 -1.91 -16.92 10.63
CA LYS A 146 -2.76 -17.79 11.44
C LYS A 146 -4.05 -18.04 10.66
N ASP A 147 -4.36 -19.31 10.46
CA ASP A 147 -5.61 -19.79 9.85
C ASP A 147 -6.85 -19.50 10.73
#